data_AF-A0A962TYK6-F1
#
_entry.id   AF-A0A962TYK6-F1
#
_cell.length_a   1.000
_cell.length_b   1.000
_cell.length_c   1.000
_cell.angle_alpha   90.00
_cell.angle_beta   90.00
_cell.angle_gamma   90.00
#
_symmetry.space_group_name_H-M   'P 1'
#
loop_
_entity.id
_entity.type
_entity.pdbx_description
1 polymer ?
#
loop_
_entity_poly.entity_id
_entity_poly.type
_entity_poly.pdbx_seq_one_letter_code
_entity_poly.pdbx_strand_id
1 'polypeptide(L)'
;NGLRTIAVGTGRIDQLRLPYLPTNSDIVEGDLLVTSGLGGKFPPGYPVATVTQIDRSPDAPFSTVLAQPRAHLDRSREVLLVWTIPNEVPVARETPEPAVQPARRASTTEATPRDIEQQTEGVELDR
;
A
#
# COMPACT_ATOMS: atom_id res chain seq x y z
N ASN A 1 4.01 4.65 9.51
CA ASN A 1 4.89 5.31 8.51
C ASN A 1 6.27 4.69 8.63
N GLY A 2 6.69 3.89 7.66
CA GLY A 2 8.04 3.31 7.65
C GLY A 2 9.07 4.32 7.14
N LEU A 3 10.28 4.28 7.69
CA LEU A 3 11.43 5.04 7.22
C LEU A 3 11.75 4.67 5.77
N ARG A 4 11.99 5.66 4.90
CA ARG A 4 12.27 5.45 3.48
C ARG A 4 13.50 6.23 3.07
N THR A 5 14.33 5.60 2.26
CA THR A 5 15.55 6.16 1.70
C THR A 5 15.80 5.54 0.32
N ILE A 6 16.83 6.04 -0.36
CA ILE A 6 17.32 5.52 -1.63
C ILE A 6 18.63 4.79 -1.33
N ALA A 7 18.77 3.56 -1.83
CA ALA A 7 20.06 2.87 -1.78
C ALA A 7 20.91 3.28 -2.98
N VAL A 8 22.14 3.73 -2.73
CA VAL A 8 23.09 4.17 -3.74
C VAL A 8 24.33 3.29 -3.69
N GLY A 9 24.77 2.77 -4.83
CA GLY A 9 26.01 2.01 -4.92
C GLY A 9 27.24 2.90 -4.71
N THR A 10 28.23 2.41 -3.98
CA THR A 10 29.48 3.16 -3.72
C THR A 10 30.60 2.82 -4.71
N GLY A 11 30.36 1.88 -5.63
CA GLY A 11 31.39 1.27 -6.48
C GLY A 11 32.10 0.08 -5.82
N ARG A 12 31.86 -0.17 -4.54
CA ARG A 12 32.31 -1.38 -3.84
C ARG A 12 31.17 -2.41 -3.83
N ILE A 13 31.51 -3.66 -4.09
CA ILE A 13 30.53 -4.75 -4.27
C ILE A 13 29.78 -5.14 -2.98
N ASP A 14 30.40 -4.84 -1.84
CA ASP A 14 29.99 -5.17 -0.49
C ASP A 14 29.36 -3.97 0.25
N GLN A 15 29.08 -2.87 -0.44
CA GLN A 15 28.67 -1.63 0.22
C GLN A 15 27.65 -0.81 -0.57
N LEU A 16 26.60 -0.39 0.13
CA LEU A 16 25.63 0.60 -0.29
C LEU A 16 25.66 1.79 0.69
N ARG A 17 25.33 2.97 0.18
CA ARG A 17 25.11 4.18 0.96
C ARG A 17 23.63 4.54 0.95
N LEU A 18 23.10 4.94 2.11
CA LEU A 18 21.72 5.41 2.25
C LEU A 18 21.71 6.91 2.60
N PRO A 19 21.68 7.81 1.60
CA PRO A 19 21.55 9.24 1.84
C PRO A 19 20.15 9.62 2.36
N TYR A 20 20.02 10.86 2.84
CA TYR A 20 18.75 11.52 3.17
C TYR A 20 17.99 10.95 4.36
N LEU A 21 18.69 10.28 5.27
CA LEU A 21 18.12 9.87 6.55
C LEU A 21 18.32 11.00 7.56
N PRO A 22 17.26 11.59 8.14
CA PRO A 22 17.39 12.58 9.18
C PRO A 22 18.21 12.03 10.35
N THR A 23 19.01 12.89 11.01
CA THR A 23 19.87 12.47 12.12
C THR A 23 19.10 11.87 13.30
N ASN A 24 17.84 12.27 13.49
CA ASN A 24 16.91 11.75 14.49
C ASN A 24 16.06 10.56 14.00
N SER A 25 16.37 9.96 12.85
CA SER A 25 15.68 8.76 12.38
C SER A 25 15.98 7.55 13.27
N ASP A 26 15.00 6.67 13.39
CA ASP A 26 14.99 5.46 14.22
C ASP A 26 15.77 4.27 13.63
N ILE A 27 16.71 4.55 12.72
CA ILE A 27 17.54 3.52 12.07
C ILE A 27 18.64 3.01 13.01
N VAL A 28 18.85 1.70 13.01
CA VAL A 28 19.88 1.04 13.81
C VAL A 28 20.71 0.06 12.97
N GLU A 29 21.92 -0.24 13.43
CA GLU A 29 22.73 -1.29 12.83
C GLU A 29 22.02 -2.65 12.96
N GLY A 30 22.09 -3.45 11.91
CA GLY A 30 21.34 -4.71 11.80
C GLY A 30 19.98 -4.59 11.12
N ASP A 31 19.47 -3.37 10.88
CA ASP A 31 18.20 -3.19 10.17
C ASP A 31 18.24 -3.78 8.77
N LEU A 32 17.15 -4.46 8.40
CA LEU A 32 16.95 -5.03 7.07
C LEU A 32 16.33 -3.99 6.13
N LEU A 33 17.04 -3.69 5.05
CA LEU A 33 16.51 -2.87 3.97
C LEU A 33 15.72 -3.73 2.99
N VAL A 34 14.51 -3.29 2.67
CA VAL A 34 13.63 -3.92 1.67
C VAL A 34 13.19 -2.92 0.61
N THR A 35 12.90 -3.41 -0.59
CA THR A 35 12.37 -2.57 -1.68
C THR A 35 10.97 -2.06 -1.35
N SER A 36 10.70 -0.79 -1.70
CA SER A 36 9.37 -0.19 -1.47
C SER A 36 8.36 -0.47 -2.58
N GLY A 37 8.84 -0.85 -3.78
CA GLY A 37 8.01 -1.01 -4.98
C GLY A 37 7.61 0.29 -5.67
N LEU A 38 7.96 1.48 -5.13
CA LEU A 38 7.47 2.77 -5.63
C LEU A 38 7.86 3.08 -7.09
N GLY A 39 8.98 2.53 -7.57
CA GLY A 39 9.43 2.69 -8.96
C GLY A 39 8.87 1.66 -9.94
N GLY A 40 8.00 0.74 -9.50
CA GLY A 40 7.37 -0.28 -10.37
C GLY A 40 8.31 -1.30 -11.00
N LYS A 41 9.60 -1.31 -10.63
CA LYS A 41 10.63 -2.20 -11.22
C LYS A 41 10.95 -3.42 -10.35
N PHE A 42 10.88 -3.25 -9.03
CA PHE A 42 11.11 -4.32 -8.07
C PHE A 42 9.81 -4.59 -7.31
N PRO A 43 9.48 -5.85 -6.98
CA PRO A 43 8.37 -6.14 -6.11
C PRO A 43 8.60 -5.48 -4.74
N PRO A 44 7.55 -5.03 -4.03
CA PRO A 44 7.70 -4.52 -2.66
C PRO A 44 8.14 -5.64 -1.70
N GLY A 45 8.94 -5.29 -0.70
CA GLY A 45 9.39 -6.20 0.36
C GLY A 45 10.60 -7.07 0.02
N TYR A 46 11.23 -6.89 -1.13
CA TYR A 46 12.38 -7.70 -1.53
C TYR A 46 13.65 -7.30 -0.73
N PRO A 47 14.36 -8.24 -0.08
CA PRO A 47 15.55 -7.94 0.71
C PRO A 47 16.69 -7.36 -0.14
N VAL A 48 17.30 -6.27 0.33
CA VAL A 48 18.38 -5.57 -0.37
C VAL A 48 19.70 -5.69 0.37
N ALA A 49 19.75 -5.20 1.60
CA ALA A 49 20.98 -5.05 2.38
C ALA A 49 20.68 -4.99 3.88
N THR A 50 21.71 -5.13 4.70
CA THR A 50 21.64 -4.94 6.16
C THR A 50 22.47 -3.73 6.54
N VAL A 51 21.93 -2.85 7.39
CA VAL A 51 22.66 -1.67 7.89
C VAL A 51 23.87 -2.13 8.71
N THR A 52 25.04 -1.59 8.40
CA THR A 52 26.31 -1.97 9.05
C THR A 52 27.00 -0.84 9.78
N GLN A 53 26.74 0.41 9.40
CA GLN A 53 27.34 1.56 10.06
C GLN A 53 26.45 2.78 9.92
N ILE A 54 26.31 3.54 11.01
CA ILE A 54 25.58 4.81 11.01
C ILE A 54 26.48 5.91 11.57
N ASP A 55 26.79 6.90 10.73
CA ASP A 55 27.49 8.11 11.14
C ASP A 55 26.49 9.27 11.30
N ARG A 56 26.36 9.72 12.55
CA ARG A 56 25.51 10.86 12.96
C ARG A 56 26.41 12.02 13.36
N SER A 57 26.61 12.96 12.45
CA SER A 57 27.27 14.23 12.77
C SER A 57 26.26 15.23 13.32
N PRO A 58 26.48 15.84 14.51
CA PRO A 58 25.57 16.82 15.11
C PRO A 58 25.31 18.04 14.23
N ASP A 59 26.32 18.42 13.43
CA ASP A 59 26.28 19.58 12.55
C ASP A 59 25.68 19.27 11.16
N ALA A 60 25.32 18.00 10.90
CA ALA A 60 24.77 17.56 9.62
C ALA A 60 23.26 17.27 9.73
N PRO A 61 22.44 17.77 8.79
CA PRO A 61 21.00 17.51 8.78
C PRO A 61 20.65 16.05 8.44
N PHE A 62 21.58 15.32 7.80
CA PHE A 62 21.40 13.93 7.39
C PHE A 62 22.56 13.07 7.89
N SER A 63 22.22 11.86 8.32
CA SER A 63 23.21 10.84 8.66
C SER A 63 23.78 10.20 7.41
N THR A 64 25.05 9.77 7.50
CA THR A 64 25.64 8.89 6.49
C THR A 64 25.53 7.46 6.97
N VAL A 65 24.72 6.67 6.27
CA VAL A 65 24.50 5.26 6.60
C VAL A 65 25.12 4.37 5.54
N LEU A 66 25.83 3.34 5.99
CA LEU A 66 26.36 2.27 5.15
C LEU A 66 25.60 0.98 5.42
N ALA A 67 25.41 0.21 4.35
CA ALA A 67 24.74 -1.08 4.41
C ALA A 67 25.47 -2.10 3.54
N GLN A 68 25.49 -3.35 3.98
CA GLN A 68 26.07 -4.46 3.25
C GLN A 68 24.99 -5.17 2.42
N PRO A 69 25.15 -5.29 1.08
CA PRO A 69 24.28 -6.08 0.23
C PRO A 69 24.13 -7.51 0.74
N ARG A 70 22.89 -8.03 0.68
CA ARG A 70 22.62 -9.45 0.98
C ARG A 70 22.99 -10.36 -0.20
N ALA A 71 23.09 -9.80 -1.39
CA ALA A 71 23.53 -10.51 -2.58
C ALA A 71 25.06 -10.63 -2.57
N HIS A 72 25.56 -11.85 -2.78
CA HIS A 72 26.99 -12.08 -2.96
C HIS A 72 27.35 -11.98 -4.44
N LEU A 73 27.41 -10.74 -4.91
CA LEU A 73 27.56 -10.41 -6.33
C LEU A 73 28.87 -10.92 -6.96
N ASP A 74 29.88 -11.22 -6.14
CA ASP A 74 31.19 -11.75 -6.53
C ASP A 74 31.17 -13.24 -6.93
N ARG A 75 30.13 -13.97 -6.52
CA ARG A 75 30.02 -15.43 -6.69
C ARG A 75 28.69 -15.90 -7.29
N SER A 76 27.86 -14.97 -7.76
CA SER A 76 26.59 -15.28 -8.42
C SER A 76 26.82 -15.88 -9.81
N ARG A 77 26.51 -17.16 -9.98
CA ARG A 77 26.51 -17.85 -11.29
C ARG A 77 25.16 -17.80 -12.00
N GLU A 78 24.10 -17.70 -11.21
CA GLU A 78 22.72 -17.76 -11.66
C GLU A 78 22.00 -16.50 -11.19
N VAL A 79 21.02 -16.05 -11.98
CA VAL A 79 20.21 -14.87 -11.67
C VAL A 79 18.73 -15.20 -11.84
N LEU A 80 17.91 -14.69 -10.92
CA LEU A 80 16.46 -14.71 -11.05
C LEU A 80 16.01 -13.37 -11.63
N LEU A 81 15.34 -13.42 -12.78
CA LEU A 81 14.63 -12.26 -13.29
C LEU A 81 13.25 -12.23 -12.66
N VAL A 82 12.90 -11.09 -12.08
CA VAL A 82 11.61 -10.86 -11.44
C VAL A 82 10.89 -9.76 -12.21
N TRP A 83 9.65 -10.03 -12.61
CA TRP A 83 8.77 -9.07 -13.27
C TRP A 83 7.60 -8.76 -12.36
N THR A 84 7.34 -7.48 -12.16
CA THR A 84 6.11 -7.01 -11.55
C THR A 84 5.04 -6.93 -12.63
N ILE A 85 4.13 -7.91 -12.64
CA ILE A 85 2.91 -7.84 -13.43
C ILE A 85 2.05 -6.75 -12.75
N PRO A 86 1.68 -5.67 -13.44
CA PRO A 86 0.80 -4.66 -12.86
C PRO A 86 -0.51 -5.35 -12.47
N ASN A 87 -0.76 -5.48 -11.18
CA ASN A 87 -2.12 -5.75 -10.73
C ASN A 87 -2.90 -4.49 -11.06
N GLU A 88 -3.82 -4.57 -12.03
CA GLU A 88 -4.90 -3.59 -12.12
C GLU A 88 -5.53 -3.53 -10.72
N VAL A 89 -5.37 -2.41 -10.03
CA VAL A 89 -6.16 -2.14 -8.83
C VAL A 89 -7.60 -2.16 -9.34
N PRO A 90 -8.47 -3.08 -8.86
CA PRO A 90 -9.86 -3.04 -9.26
C PRO A 90 -10.36 -1.68 -8.82
N VAL A 91 -10.64 -0.79 -9.77
CA VAL A 91 -11.46 0.39 -9.49
C VAL A 91 -12.73 -0.22 -8.95
N ALA A 92 -13.01 -0.01 -7.65
CA ALA A 92 -14.23 -0.47 -7.04
C ALA A 92 -15.36 0.01 -7.94
N ARG A 93 -16.01 -0.93 -8.64
CA ARG A 93 -17.14 -0.60 -9.49
C ARG A 93 -18.12 0.08 -8.55
N GLU A 94 -18.41 1.36 -8.76
CA GLU A 94 -19.51 2.01 -8.08
C GLU A 94 -20.71 1.08 -8.23
N THR A 95 -21.20 0.54 -7.11
CA THR A 95 -22.33 -0.37 -7.09
C THR A 95 -23.47 0.31 -7.83
N PRO A 96 -23.97 -0.23 -8.95
CA PRO A 96 -25.14 0.38 -9.57
C PRO A 96 -26.30 0.24 -8.58
N GLU A 97 -26.89 1.38 -8.25
CA GLU A 97 -28.09 1.52 -7.45
C GLU A 97 -29.15 0.50 -7.90
N PRO A 98 -29.79 -0.25 -6.97
CA PRO A 98 -30.64 -1.36 -7.34
C PRO A 98 -31.85 -0.88 -8.15
N ALA A 99 -31.95 -1.37 -9.38
CA ALA A 99 -33.09 -1.14 -10.27
C ALA A 99 -34.39 -1.66 -9.61
N VAL A 100 -35.34 -0.75 -9.37
CA VAL A 100 -36.70 -1.07 -8.96
C VAL A 100 -37.38 -1.86 -10.09
N GLN A 101 -37.65 -3.15 -9.86
CA GLN A 101 -38.39 -4.01 -10.79
C GLN A 101 -39.91 -3.78 -10.66
N PRO A 102 -40.66 -3.51 -11.74
CA PRO A 102 -42.11 -3.53 -11.66
C PRO A 102 -42.62 -4.98 -11.64
N ALA A 103 -43.53 -5.25 -10.70
CA ALA A 103 -44.14 -6.53 -10.42
C ALA A 103 -44.91 -7.13 -11.61
N ARG A 104 -44.83 -8.46 -11.75
CA ARG A 104 -45.55 -9.26 -12.75
C ARG A 104 -47.07 -9.15 -12.54
N ARG A 105 -47.80 -8.93 -13.64
CA ARG A 105 -49.26 -9.00 -13.72
C ARG A 105 -49.77 -10.40 -13.35
N ALA A 106 -50.58 -10.49 -12.30
CA ALA A 106 -51.49 -11.60 -12.08
C ALA A 106 -52.75 -11.40 -12.96
N SER A 107 -53.24 -12.48 -13.55
CA SER A 107 -54.44 -12.55 -14.38
C SER A 107 -55.74 -12.45 -13.56
N THR A 108 -56.61 -11.52 -13.98
CA THR A 108 -58.08 -11.62 -14.11
C THR A 108 -58.94 -11.88 -12.87
N THR A 109 -59.70 -10.86 -12.40
CA THR A 109 -61.19 -10.81 -12.35
C THR A 109 -61.72 -9.77 -11.33
N GLU A 110 -62.67 -8.96 -11.81
CA GLU A 110 -63.75 -8.18 -11.16
C GLU A 110 -63.52 -7.03 -10.13
N ALA A 111 -63.87 -5.83 -10.62
CA ALA A 111 -64.58 -4.68 -10.03
C ALA A 111 -64.93 -4.62 -8.51
N THR A 112 -64.32 -3.65 -7.78
CA THR A 112 -64.88 -2.33 -7.31
C THR A 112 -66.28 -2.31 -6.61
N PRO A 113 -66.55 -1.45 -5.56
CA PRO A 113 -65.67 -0.62 -4.69
C PRO A 113 -66.15 -0.22 -3.25
N ARG A 114 -65.30 0.62 -2.61
CA ARG A 114 -65.52 1.68 -1.57
C ARG A 114 -65.79 1.27 -0.13
N ASP A 115 -64.92 1.72 0.79
CA ASP A 115 -65.24 2.73 1.83
C ASP A 115 -64.05 3.02 2.78
N ILE A 116 -63.80 4.32 3.05
CA ILE A 116 -63.45 5.02 4.33
C ILE A 116 -62.35 4.36 5.24
N GLU A 117 -61.32 4.98 5.82
CA GLU A 117 -61.31 6.04 6.84
C GLU A 117 -59.90 6.16 7.50
N GLN A 118 -59.37 7.38 7.61
CA GLN A 118 -58.62 8.04 8.71
C GLN A 118 -57.43 7.41 9.51
N GLN A 119 -56.60 8.36 10.03
CA GLN A 119 -55.73 8.37 11.24
C GLN A 119 -54.22 8.15 11.00
N THR A 120 -53.33 9.17 11.10
CA THR A 120 -52.78 9.89 12.30
C THR A 120 -52.04 8.89 13.22
N GLU A 121 -50.77 8.98 13.64
CA GLU A 121 -49.92 10.06 14.17
C GLU A 121 -48.51 9.46 14.44
N GLY A 122 -47.48 10.26 14.76
CA GLY A 122 -46.32 9.77 15.53
C GLY A 122 -44.95 10.33 15.15
N VAL A 123 -44.60 11.48 15.74
CA VAL A 123 -43.25 12.05 15.82
C VAL A 123 -42.51 11.43 17.01
N GLU A 124 -41.23 11.06 16.86
CA GLU A 124 -40.30 11.05 18.00
C GLU A 124 -38.84 11.25 17.53
N LEU A 125 -38.17 12.21 18.20
CA LEU A 125 -36.74 12.49 18.20
C LEU A 125 -36.21 12.09 19.59
N ASP A 126 -35.09 11.36 19.67
CA ASP A 126 -34.24 11.43 20.87
C ASP A 126 -32.75 11.27 20.50
N ARG A 127 -32.02 12.35 20.82
CA ARG A 127 -30.57 12.57 21.03
C ARG A 127 -29.53 12.08 20.03
#